data_AF-A0A662HXU1-F1
#
_entry.id   AF-A0A662HXU1-F1
#
_cell.length_a   1.000
_cell.length_b   1.000
_cell.length_c   1.000
_cell.angle_alpha   90.00
_cell.angle_beta   90.00
_cell.angle_gamma   90.00
#
_symmetry.space_group_name_H-M   'P 1'
#
loop_
_entity.id
_entity.type
_entity.pdbx_description
1 polymer ?
#
loop_
_entity_poly.entity_id
_entity_poly.type
_entity_poly.pdbx_seq_one_letter_code
_entity_poly.pdbx_strand_id
1 'polypeptide(L)'
;MSSTTTKVLVDLVKKLEEKNVKVLVNSKIKGESGIYHNFDLIIMGNKTLCIDILENLTLKKLIEILAKALDLGPFAEIYALINRKHCEKIQFNTTKFKKYTMTI
;
A
#
# COMPACT_ATOMS: atom_id res chain seq x y z
N MET A 1 -5.40 -13.18 4.20
CA MET A 1 -4.21 -12.98 3.35
C MET A 1 -3.72 -14.32 2.86
N SER A 2 -3.15 -14.39 1.65
CA SER A 2 -2.51 -15.61 1.17
C SER A 2 -1.10 -15.78 1.75
N SER A 3 -0.53 -16.98 1.59
CA SER A 3 0.86 -17.25 1.97
C SER A 3 1.87 -16.30 1.28
N THR A 4 1.58 -15.84 0.06
CA THR A 4 2.45 -14.95 -0.71
C THR A 4 2.40 -13.53 -0.17
N THR A 5 1.20 -12.99 0.07
CA THR A 5 1.02 -11.65 0.66
C THR A 5 1.68 -11.57 2.04
N THR A 6 1.49 -12.62 2.86
CA THR A 6 2.10 -12.71 4.19
C THR A 6 3.63 -12.73 4.10
N LYS A 7 4.21 -13.49 3.16
CA LYS A 7 5.67 -13.53 2.98
C LYS A 7 6.23 -12.17 2.57
N VAL A 8 5.60 -11.50 1.59
CA VAL A 8 6.02 -10.16 1.15
C VAL A 8 5.94 -9.15 2.29
N LEU A 9 4.88 -9.19 3.11
CA LEU A 9 4.74 -8.33 4.28
C LEU A 9 5.87 -8.57 5.28
N VAL A 10 6.15 -9.83 5.63
CA VAL A 10 7.21 -10.19 6.58
C VAL A 10 8.59 -9.74 6.08
N ASP A 11 8.92 -10.02 4.81
CA ASP A 11 10.20 -9.64 4.22
C ASP A 11 10.37 -8.12 4.16
N LEU A 12 9.29 -7.38 3.87
CA LEU A 12 9.30 -5.92 3.84
C LEU A 12 9.46 -5.32 5.23
N VAL A 13 8.70 -5.80 6.21
CA VAL A 13 8.78 -5.35 7.62
C VAL A 13 10.20 -5.54 8.14
N LYS A 14 10.78 -6.73 7.96
CA LYS A 14 12.14 -7.02 8.40
C LYS A 14 13.17 -6.03 7.83
N LYS A 15 13.11 -5.74 6.53
CA LYS A 15 14.03 -4.78 5.88
C LYS A 15 13.85 -3.35 6.37
N LEU A 16 12.62 -2.96 6.75
CA LEU A 16 12.33 -1.63 7.29
C LEU A 16 12.83 -1.51 8.74
N GLU A 17 12.62 -2.55 9.54
CA GLU A 17 13.12 -2.62 10.92
C GLU A 17 14.65 -2.63 10.97
N GLU A 18 15.34 -3.34 10.07
CA GLU A 18 16.81 -3.29 9.91
C GLU A 18 17.33 -1.87 9.63
N LYS A 19 16.47 -1.00 9.08
CA LYS A 19 16.78 0.41 8.80
C LYS A 19 16.29 1.36 9.90
N ASN A 20 15.86 0.84 11.06
CA ASN A 20 15.28 1.59 12.17
C ASN A 20 14.03 2.42 11.76
N VAL A 21 13.28 1.95 10.77
CA VAL A 21 12.03 2.59 10.34
C VAL A 21 10.88 2.09 11.20
N LYS A 22 10.09 3.01 11.77
CA LYS A 22 8.93 2.65 12.57
C LYS A 22 7.77 2.22 11.69
N VAL A 23 7.36 0.96 11.84
CA VAL A 23 6.28 0.35 11.07
C VAL A 23 5.16 -0.15 11.98
N LEU A 24 3.92 -0.11 11.49
CA LEU A 24 2.75 -0.69 12.12
C LEU A 24 2.11 -1.67 11.12
N VAL A 25 2.01 -2.94 11.53
CA VAL A 25 1.50 -4.02 10.69
C VAL A 25 0.00 -4.21 10.96
N ASN A 26 -0.80 -4.44 9.92
CA ASN A 26 -2.25 -4.67 9.99
C ASN A 26 -2.96 -3.61 10.86
N SER A 27 -2.62 -2.35 10.62
CA SER A 27 -3.05 -1.23 11.45
C SER A 27 -4.05 -0.33 10.71
N LYS A 28 -4.55 0.68 11.41
CA LYS A 28 -5.58 1.59 10.88
C LYS A 28 -5.26 3.05 11.18
N ILE A 29 -5.65 3.93 10.27
CA ILE A 29 -5.58 5.38 10.43
C ILE A 29 -6.98 5.97 10.27
N LYS A 30 -7.27 7.01 11.06
CA LYS A 30 -8.51 7.78 10.98
C LYS A 30 -8.36 8.85 9.88
N GLY A 31 -9.27 8.87 8.91
CA GLY A 31 -9.36 9.91 7.89
C GLY A 31 -10.05 11.17 8.38
N GLU A 32 -10.13 12.17 7.51
CA GLU A 32 -10.77 13.46 7.78
C GLU A 32 -12.26 13.31 8.11
N SER A 33 -12.96 12.38 7.46
CA SER A 33 -14.35 12.02 7.75
C SER A 33 -14.56 11.39 9.13
N GLY A 34 -13.47 11.02 9.82
CA GLY A 34 -13.50 10.29 11.07
C GLY A 34 -13.63 8.77 10.94
N ILE A 35 -13.68 8.25 9.71
CA ILE A 35 -13.69 6.82 9.42
C ILE A 35 -12.28 6.25 9.58
N TYR A 36 -12.16 5.04 10.15
CA TYR A 36 -10.89 4.32 10.22
C TYR A 36 -10.68 3.44 8.99
N HIS A 37 -9.55 3.63 8.31
CA HIS A 37 -9.12 2.83 7.16
C HIS A 37 -8.04 1.85 7.58
N ASN A 38 -8.22 0.57 7.23
CA ASN A 38 -7.24 -0.48 7.50
C ASN A 38 -6.20 -0.55 6.38
N PHE A 39 -4.96 -0.88 6.74
CA PHE A 39 -3.84 -1.09 5.83
C PHE A 39 -3.00 -2.28 6.29
N ASP A 40 -2.38 -2.99 5.35
CA ASP A 40 -1.48 -4.11 5.66
C ASP A 40 -0.21 -3.60 6.35
N LEU A 41 0.27 -2.43 5.94
CA LEU A 41 1.46 -1.80 6.52
C LEU A 41 1.32 -0.27 6.57
N ILE A 42 1.71 0.32 7.69
CA ILE A 42 1.80 1.78 7.86
C ILE A 42 3.23 2.12 8.28
N ILE A 43 3.88 3.01 7.54
CA ILE A 43 5.22 3.50 7.82
C ILE A 43 5.10 4.92 8.36
N MET A 44 5.56 5.15 9.59
CA MET A 44 5.52 6.47 10.21
C MET A 44 6.83 7.21 9.97
N GLY A 45 6.73 8.44 9.47
CA GLY A 45 7.85 9.35 9.23
C GLY A 45 7.35 10.78 9.06
N ASN A 46 8.15 11.64 8.44
CA ASN A 46 7.71 13.01 8.09
C ASN A 46 6.44 13.02 7.24
N LYS A 47 6.26 11.98 6.43
CA LYS A 47 5.01 11.69 5.73
C LYS A 47 4.61 10.24 6.05
N THR A 48 3.37 10.04 6.44
CA THR A 48 2.86 8.69 6.73
C THR A 48 2.61 7.97 5.41
N LEU A 49 3.17 6.77 5.26
CA LEU A 49 2.92 5.93 4.08
C LEU A 49 2.03 4.77 4.49
N CYS A 50 0.92 4.59 3.79
CA CYS A 50 -0.05 3.54 4.00
C CYS A 50 -0.02 2.58 2.82
N ILE A 51 0.11 1.30 3.07
CA ILE A 51 0.40 0.31 2.04
C ILE A 51 -0.61 -0.84 2.13
N ASP A 52 -1.29 -1.11 1.01
CA ASP A 52 -2.09 -2.31 0.79
C ASP A 52 -1.33 -3.27 -0.14
N ILE A 53 -1.16 -4.53 0.26
CA ILE A 53 -0.52 -5.59 -0.51
C ILE A 53 -1.61 -6.46 -1.12
N LEU A 54 -1.74 -6.37 -2.44
CA LEU A 54 -2.81 -7.00 -3.20
C LEU A 54 -2.26 -8.13 -4.07
N GLU A 55 -2.90 -9.31 -3.99
CA GLU A 55 -2.62 -10.38 -4.95
C GLU A 55 -3.12 -10.04 -6.35
N ASN A 56 -4.31 -9.43 -6.41
CA ASN A 56 -4.96 -9.04 -7.65
C ASN A 56 -5.63 -7.68 -7.47
N LEU A 57 -5.53 -6.83 -8.49
CA LEU A 57 -6.23 -5.56 -8.53
C LEU A 57 -7.60 -5.79 -9.15
N THR A 58 -8.66 -5.52 -8.40
CA THR A 58 -10.04 -5.50 -8.92
C THR A 58 -10.53 -4.06 -8.97
N LEU A 59 -11.54 -3.77 -9.79
CA LEU A 59 -12.16 -2.44 -9.82
C LEU A 59 -12.66 -2.02 -8.43
N LYS A 60 -13.27 -2.94 -7.68
CA LYS A 60 -13.69 -2.70 -6.29
C LYS A 60 -12.51 -2.26 -5.41
N LYS A 61 -11.38 -2.98 -5.48
CA LYS A 61 -10.18 -2.63 -4.71
C LYS A 61 -9.58 -1.28 -5.10
N LEU A 62 -9.61 -0.96 -6.39
CA LEU A 62 -9.18 0.35 -6.88
C LEU A 62 -10.06 1.47 -6.30
N ILE A 63 -11.39 1.31 -6.35
CA ILE A 63 -12.33 2.28 -5.79
C ILE A 63 -12.11 2.43 -4.27
N GLU A 64 -11.90 1.33 -3.55
CA GLU A 64 -11.56 1.37 -2.12
C GLU A 64 -10.28 2.18 -1.86
N ILE A 65 -9.20 1.96 -2.63
CA ILE A 65 -7.95 2.72 -2.49
C ILE A 65 -8.16 4.21 -2.79
N LEU A 66 -8.91 4.55 -3.84
CA LEU A 66 -9.20 5.94 -4.19
C LEU A 66 -10.05 6.62 -3.10
N ALA A 67 -11.04 5.93 -2.55
CA ALA A 67 -11.86 6.44 -1.45
C ALA A 67 -11.01 6.71 -0.20
N LYS A 68 -10.10 5.79 0.16
CA LYS A 68 -9.13 6.01 1.26
C LYS A 68 -8.26 7.23 0.98
N ALA A 69 -7.77 7.39 -0.25
CA ALA A 69 -6.88 8.49 -0.63
C ALA A 69 -7.57 9.85 -0.55
N LEU A 70 -8.84 9.92 -0.95
CA LEU A 70 -9.66 11.12 -0.81
C LEU A 70 -9.87 11.49 0.66
N ASP A 71 -10.10 10.50 1.52
CA ASP A 71 -10.38 10.76 2.94
C ASP A 71 -9.13 11.02 3.80
N LEU A 72 -7.97 10.48 3.40
CA LEU A 72 -6.70 10.72 4.08
C LEU A 72 -5.97 11.97 3.59
N GLY A 73 -6.38 12.50 2.43
CA GLY A 73 -5.95 13.81 1.93
C GLY A 73 -4.42 14.00 1.99
N PRO A 74 -3.92 15.12 2.54
CA PRO A 74 -2.49 15.40 2.61
C PRO A 74 -1.74 14.64 3.72
N PHE A 75 -2.45 13.98 4.64
CA PHE A 75 -1.87 13.39 5.85
C PHE A 75 -1.10 12.08 5.60
N ALA A 76 -1.48 11.35 4.56
CA ALA A 76 -0.85 10.08 4.21
C ALA A 76 -0.77 9.86 2.69
N GLU A 77 0.30 9.21 2.25
CA GLU A 77 0.37 8.65 0.90
C GLU A 77 -0.04 7.19 0.90
N ILE A 78 -0.88 6.81 -0.04
CA ILE A 78 -1.36 5.43 -0.16
C ILE A 78 -0.68 4.75 -1.35
N TYR A 79 -0.17 3.55 -1.10
CA TYR A 79 0.44 2.69 -2.09
C TYR A 79 -0.27 1.34 -2.16
N ALA A 80 -0.42 0.83 -3.39
CA ALA A 80 -0.87 -0.53 -3.64
C ALA A 80 0.30 -1.34 -4.19
N LEU A 81 0.79 -2.30 -3.42
CA LEU A 81 1.78 -3.28 -3.87
C LEU A 81 1.05 -4.44 -4.54
N ILE A 82 1.16 -4.52 -5.86
CA ILE A 82 0.48 -5.54 -6.66
C ILE A 82 1.51 -6.43 -7.33
N ASN A 83 1.25 -7.73 -7.38
CA ASN A 83 2.09 -8.65 -8.14
C ASN A 83 2.05 -8.27 -9.63
N ARG A 84 3.23 -8.05 -10.22
CA ARG A 84 3.40 -7.60 -11.62
C ARG A 84 2.59 -8.41 -12.64
N LYS A 85 2.50 -9.74 -12.48
CA LYS A 85 1.74 -10.61 -13.39
C LYS A 85 0.25 -10.27 -13.46
N HIS A 86 -0.29 -9.59 -12.45
CA HIS A 86 -1.68 -9.19 -12.37
C HIS A 86 -1.92 -7.75 -12.83
N CYS A 87 -0.88 -6.91 -12.89
CA CYS A 87 -0.97 -5.55 -13.42
C CYS A 87 -1.18 -5.53 -14.94
N GLU A 88 -0.64 -6.51 -15.68
CA GLU A 88 -0.70 -6.55 -17.16
C GLU A 88 -2.12 -6.77 -17.70
N LYS A 89 -3.06 -7.25 -16.87
CA LYS A 89 -4.45 -7.51 -17.27
C LYS A 89 -5.34 -6.26 -17.26
N ILE A 90 -4.90 -5.19 -16.62
CA ILE A 90 -5.65 -3.93 -16.58
C ILE A 90 -4.84 -2.93 -17.37
N GLN A 91 -5.29 -2.59 -18.58
CA GLN A 91 -4.73 -1.49 -19.37
C GLN A 91 -5.03 -0.17 -18.65
N PHE A 92 -4.23 0.14 -17.63
CA PHE A 92 -4.10 1.50 -17.16
C PHE A 92 -3.23 2.23 -18.17
N ASN A 93 -3.74 3.33 -18.73
CA ASN A 93 -2.90 4.27 -19.44
C ASN A 93 -1.96 4.91 -18.40
N THR A 94 -0.76 4.35 -18.26
CA THR A 94 0.15 4.51 -17.12
C THR A 94 0.98 5.80 -17.17
N THR A 95 0.54 6.80 -17.94
CA THR A 95 1.29 8.03 -18.21
C THR A 95 1.66 8.85 -16.97
N LYS A 96 1.15 8.51 -15.76
CA LYS A 96 1.47 9.18 -14.49
C LYS A 96 2.09 8.31 -13.39
N PHE A 97 2.38 7.02 -13.62
CA PHE A 97 2.99 6.18 -12.58
C PHE A 97 4.51 6.08 -12.76
N LYS A 98 5.29 6.57 -11.78
CA LYS A 98 6.74 6.36 -11.74
C LYS A 98 7.02 4.87 -11.53
N LYS A 99 7.61 4.24 -12.54
CA LYS A 99 8.07 2.85 -12.49
C LYS A 99 9.39 2.79 -11.71
N TYR A 100 9.39 2.10 -10.58
CA TYR A 100 10.62 1.74 -9.87
C TYR A 100 10.95 0.28 -10.16
N THR A 101 12.11 0.05 -10.78
CA THR A 101 12.66 -1.29 -10.99
C THR A 101 13.63 -1.54 -9.85
N MET A 102 13.32 -2.48 -8.96
CA MET A 102 14.28 -2.95 -7.96
C MET A 102 15.04 -4.14 -8.56
N THR A 103 16.34 -3.95 -8.81
CA THR A 103 17.26 -5.04 -9.10
C THR A 103 17.60 -5.72 -7.77
N ILE A 104 17.35 -7.03 -7.70
CA ILE A 104 17.75 -7.89 -6.57
C ILE A 104 19.21 -8.27 -6.75
#